data_AF-A0A7W8DHM5-F1
#
_entry.id   AF-A0A7W8DHM5-F1
#
_cell.length_a   1.000
_cell.length_b   1.000
_cell.length_c   1.000
_cell.angle_alpha   90.00
_cell.angle_beta   90.00
_cell.angle_gamma   90.00
#
_symmetry.space_group_name_H-M   'P 1'
#
loop_
_entity.id
_entity.type
_entity.pdbx_description
1 polymer ?
#
loop_
_entity_poly.entity_id
_entity_poly.type
_entity_poly.pdbx_seq_one_letter_code
_entity_poly.pdbx_strand_id
1 'polypeptide(L)'
;MDYPTLLALADEIPRILGNGRLREVTMTDWHTVNLHFDNQCLVISAHARPNGAALMKVDRNQEREYPFVKAARMHLRGTFLLRCSVKENERIMRLSFGSVQGEVKRKYHLVLEIMGRHSNVIILDEKRRILAALKENWDISTARPVQVGQEYSFPPSQGRILPAGKEIFSDRQLSKSTVCLPAWLVEYFLEYPEDYPGYRQSLLSNNFSCNRLRYRNCVRSSPLLLPHAELVESFSSPSAMMASEWQEQPGNTALERKREQLIRRIVGQIEQEKNKVSSLREQLAQYKNTSEIARVADLIKYNLDAFTHNSRGHCTDYQTMETVEVEIPSDTTPHAYMKQLYKKIRKYHAALPHIEKQIQLRSDRIRYLADEQYYATQLDSLDEWLSLWERLFGKSKQDRHKKHRHTKGKDRVKKIDFHGYLLYVGLSSVANEQVTLHARGEDLWLHAKDIPGAHVVLQCHNRHYPEDRVIVAAAAVAAAMSRNASDGKVAVDYTYRKHVRKSPGSGPGTVYYTHFKTLMINQAQIQQASDLLTGVKP
;
A
#
# COMPACT_ATOMS: atom_id res chain seq x y z
N MET A 1 -6.32 -20.82 1.98
CA MET A 1 -6.98 -22.05 2.43
C MET A 1 -8.07 -22.47 1.46
N ASP A 2 -8.12 -23.77 1.14
CA ASP A 2 -9.12 -24.39 0.27
C ASP A 2 -10.16 -25.20 1.07
N TYR A 3 -11.16 -25.77 0.38
CA TYR A 3 -12.25 -26.52 1.01
C TYR A 3 -11.78 -27.78 1.76
N PRO A 4 -10.90 -28.65 1.19
CA PRO A 4 -10.39 -29.81 1.93
C PRO A 4 -9.65 -29.43 3.21
N THR A 5 -8.79 -28.40 3.15
CA THR A 5 -8.06 -27.93 4.33
C THR A 5 -8.99 -27.35 5.38
N LEU A 6 -10.07 -26.69 4.94
CA LEU A 6 -11.11 -26.17 5.84
C LEU A 6 -11.85 -27.29 6.58
N LEU A 7 -12.15 -28.41 5.91
CA LEU A 7 -12.73 -29.60 6.54
C LEU A 7 -11.78 -30.21 7.56
N ALA A 8 -10.49 -30.33 7.23
CA ALA A 8 -9.48 -30.84 8.15
C ALA A 8 -9.38 -30.02 9.44
N LEU A 9 -9.41 -28.69 9.32
CA LEU A 9 -9.46 -27.80 10.48
C LEU A 9 -10.77 -27.88 11.25
N ALA A 10 -11.90 -28.06 10.56
CA ALA A 10 -13.20 -28.18 11.22
C ALA A 10 -13.31 -29.43 12.08
N ASP A 11 -12.57 -30.48 11.74
CA ASP A 11 -12.41 -31.70 12.52
C ASP A 11 -11.38 -31.53 13.68
N GLU A 12 -10.29 -30.80 13.45
CA GLU A 12 -9.28 -30.52 14.49
C GLU A 12 -9.80 -29.59 15.61
N ILE A 13 -10.48 -28.50 15.24
CA ILE A 13 -10.85 -27.42 16.16
C ILE A 13 -11.69 -27.92 17.36
N PRO A 14 -12.79 -28.67 17.18
CA PRO A 14 -13.57 -29.19 18.31
C PRO A 14 -12.81 -30.21 19.15
N ARG A 15 -11.93 -31.02 18.56
CA ARG A 15 -11.11 -32.00 19.31
C ARG A 15 -10.16 -31.32 20.28
N ILE A 16 -9.57 -30.19 19.86
CA ILE A 16 -8.61 -29.45 20.69
C ILE A 16 -9.29 -28.43 21.62
N LEU A 17 -10.35 -27.76 21.15
CA LEU A 17 -11.01 -26.66 21.87
C LEU A 17 -12.34 -27.03 22.54
N GLY A 18 -12.90 -28.22 22.33
CA GLY A 18 -14.29 -28.55 22.69
C GLY A 18 -14.67 -28.35 24.16
N ASN A 19 -13.70 -28.36 25.07
CA ASN A 19 -13.89 -28.09 26.50
C ASN A 19 -13.34 -26.72 26.95
N GLY A 20 -12.70 -25.98 26.04
CA GLY A 20 -12.06 -24.72 26.33
C GLY A 20 -13.07 -23.58 26.44
N ARG A 21 -12.92 -22.75 27.48
CA ARG A 21 -13.67 -21.50 27.59
C ARG A 21 -12.96 -20.41 26.79
N LEU A 22 -13.70 -19.64 25.99
CA LEU A 22 -13.14 -18.46 25.31
C LEU A 22 -12.83 -17.38 26.36
N ARG A 23 -11.55 -17.15 26.65
CA ARG A 23 -11.11 -16.23 27.70
C ARG A 23 -11.01 -14.81 27.23
N GLU A 24 -10.50 -14.64 26.02
CA GLU A 24 -10.17 -13.34 25.49
C GLU A 24 -10.24 -13.34 23.97
N VAL A 25 -10.55 -12.17 23.40
CA VAL A 25 -10.47 -11.94 21.96
C VAL A 25 -9.53 -10.77 21.73
N THR A 26 -8.54 -10.94 20.86
CA THR A 26 -7.63 -9.87 20.45
C THR A 26 -7.53 -9.82 18.93
N MET A 27 -6.88 -8.80 18.39
CA MET A 27 -6.54 -8.72 16.97
C MET A 27 -5.07 -8.37 16.81
N THR A 28 -4.38 -9.04 15.89
CA THR A 28 -2.98 -8.74 15.57
C THR A 28 -2.87 -7.54 14.62
N ASP A 29 -3.84 -7.43 13.71
CA ASP A 29 -4.00 -6.32 12.77
C ASP A 29 -5.48 -6.20 12.37
N TRP A 30 -5.82 -5.32 11.42
CA TRP A 30 -7.20 -5.06 10.97
C TRP A 30 -7.92 -6.27 10.35
N HIS A 31 -7.22 -7.34 10.00
CA HIS A 31 -7.76 -8.51 9.32
C HIS A 31 -7.49 -9.83 10.04
N THR A 32 -6.74 -9.83 11.15
CA THR A 32 -6.42 -11.06 11.90
C THR A 32 -6.98 -11.02 13.32
N VAL A 33 -7.92 -11.93 13.60
CA VAL A 33 -8.61 -12.10 14.89
C VAL A 33 -8.03 -13.32 15.62
N ASN A 34 -7.77 -13.16 16.91
CA ASN A 34 -7.23 -14.19 17.79
C ASN A 34 -8.26 -14.51 18.88
N LEU A 35 -8.72 -15.76 18.92
CA LEU A 35 -9.61 -16.26 19.97
C LEU A 35 -8.79 -17.07 20.96
N HIS A 36 -8.56 -16.52 22.15
CA HIS A 36 -7.74 -17.12 23.19
C HIS A 36 -8.58 -18.03 24.08
N PHE A 37 -8.28 -19.33 24.03
CA PHE A 37 -8.75 -20.34 24.96
C PHE A 37 -7.65 -20.60 26.00
N ASP A 38 -7.90 -21.47 26.98
CA ASP A 38 -7.00 -21.68 28.13
C ASP A 38 -5.54 -21.96 27.71
N ASN A 39 -5.32 -22.90 26.79
CA ASN A 39 -3.97 -23.34 26.37
C ASN A 39 -3.70 -23.19 24.85
N GLN A 40 -4.63 -22.63 24.10
CA GLN A 40 -4.57 -22.55 22.64
C GLN A 40 -5.19 -21.24 22.16
N CYS A 41 -4.71 -20.73 21.02
CA CYS A 41 -5.31 -19.59 20.35
C CYS A 41 -5.73 -19.98 18.93
N LEU A 42 -7.01 -19.80 18.61
CA LEU A 42 -7.48 -19.90 17.25
C LEU A 42 -7.26 -18.58 16.55
N VAL A 43 -6.30 -18.54 15.64
CA VAL A 43 -5.98 -17.37 14.81
C VAL A 43 -6.75 -17.47 13.51
N ILE A 44 -7.46 -16.40 13.17
CA ILE A 44 -8.32 -16.30 11.99
C ILE A 44 -7.86 -15.11 11.18
N SER A 45 -7.41 -15.36 9.95
CA SER A 45 -6.96 -14.34 9.02
C SER A 45 -7.93 -14.15 7.86
N ALA A 46 -8.42 -12.92 7.72
CA ALA A 46 -9.24 -12.44 6.62
C ALA A 46 -8.45 -11.57 5.61
N HIS A 47 -7.12 -11.67 5.60
CA HIS A 47 -6.27 -11.05 4.58
C HIS A 47 -6.51 -11.67 3.19
N ALA A 48 -5.98 -11.05 2.13
CA ALA A 48 -5.98 -11.68 0.81
C ALA A 48 -5.12 -12.97 0.82
N ARG A 49 -3.93 -12.88 1.41
CA ARG A 49 -2.99 -13.95 1.75
C ARG A 49 -2.13 -13.48 2.94
N PRO A 50 -1.94 -14.25 4.01
CA PRO A 50 -2.57 -15.54 4.30
C PRO A 50 -4.05 -15.42 4.67
N ASN A 51 -4.91 -16.32 4.18
CA ASN A 51 -6.31 -16.42 4.60
C ASN A 51 -6.61 -17.79 5.21
N GLY A 52 -7.56 -17.82 6.14
CA GLY A 52 -8.02 -19.04 6.81
C GLY A 52 -7.87 -18.98 8.32
N ALA A 53 -7.81 -20.13 8.97
CA ALA A 53 -7.66 -20.26 10.42
C ALA A 53 -6.64 -21.33 10.82
N ALA A 54 -6.01 -21.20 11.98
CA ALA A 54 -5.15 -22.22 12.55
C ALA A 54 -5.02 -22.04 14.08
N LEU A 55 -4.82 -23.15 14.79
CA LEU A 55 -4.46 -23.15 16.20
C LEU A 55 -2.96 -22.92 16.35
N MET A 56 -2.57 -21.86 17.04
CA MET A 56 -1.16 -21.52 17.26
C MET A 56 -0.97 -20.76 18.57
N LYS A 57 0.28 -20.68 19.02
CA LYS A 57 0.65 -19.80 20.14
C LYS A 57 0.84 -18.38 19.62
N VAL A 58 0.20 -17.41 20.27
CA VAL A 58 0.34 -15.99 19.95
C VAL A 58 0.68 -15.23 21.22
N ASP A 59 1.72 -14.39 21.15
CA ASP A 59 2.07 -13.50 22.23
C ASP A 59 0.95 -12.48 22.48
N ARG A 60 0.60 -12.29 23.75
CA ARG A 60 -0.49 -11.38 24.16
C ARG A 60 -0.15 -9.88 24.06
N ASN A 61 0.98 -9.52 23.45
CA ASN A 61 1.62 -8.21 23.61
C ASN A 61 1.13 -7.08 22.68
N GLN A 62 -0.01 -7.25 21.98
CA GLN A 62 -0.57 -6.17 21.16
C GLN A 62 -2.07 -6.03 21.39
N GLU A 63 -2.44 -5.23 22.40
CA GLU A 63 -3.81 -4.77 22.57
C GLU A 63 -4.03 -3.52 21.73
N ARG A 64 -4.81 -3.66 20.66
CA ARG A 64 -5.48 -2.55 19.98
C ARG A 64 -6.98 -2.76 20.09
N GLU A 65 -7.68 -1.72 20.51
CA GLU A 65 -9.12 -1.79 20.72
C GLU A 65 -9.84 -1.53 19.39
N TYR A 66 -10.28 -2.59 18.73
CA TYR A 66 -11.07 -2.53 17.48
C TYR A 66 -12.57 -2.71 17.77
N PRO A 67 -13.48 -2.07 17.01
CA PRO A 67 -14.93 -2.24 17.19
C PRO A 67 -15.38 -3.72 17.17
N PHE A 68 -14.82 -4.50 16.24
CA PHE A 68 -15.06 -5.94 16.16
C PHE A 68 -14.64 -6.68 17.43
N VAL A 69 -13.47 -6.36 18.00
CA VAL A 69 -12.99 -6.96 19.26
C VAL A 69 -13.94 -6.64 20.41
N LYS A 70 -14.42 -5.40 20.48
CA LYS A 70 -15.39 -4.98 21.51
C LYS A 70 -16.68 -5.80 21.43
N ALA A 71 -17.23 -5.98 20.22
CA ALA A 71 -18.40 -6.81 20.00
C ALA A 71 -18.13 -8.30 20.30
N ALA A 72 -17.00 -8.83 19.85
CA ALA A 72 -16.60 -10.21 20.13
C ALA A 72 -16.44 -10.48 21.63
N ARG A 73 -15.84 -9.55 22.37
CA ARG A 73 -15.74 -9.62 23.84
C ARG A 73 -17.11 -9.54 24.50
N MET A 74 -18.01 -8.70 24.00
CA MET A 74 -19.36 -8.55 24.56
C MET A 74 -20.22 -9.81 24.39
N HIS A 75 -20.08 -10.50 23.26
CA HIS A 75 -20.97 -11.62 22.91
C HIS A 75 -20.35 -13.01 23.10
N LEU A 76 -19.06 -13.19 22.79
CA LEU A 76 -18.41 -14.50 22.78
C LEU A 76 -17.59 -14.78 24.04
N ARG A 77 -17.08 -13.75 24.73
CA ARG A 77 -16.21 -13.96 25.90
C ARG A 77 -16.94 -14.75 26.99
N GLY A 78 -16.25 -15.74 27.53
CA GLY A 78 -16.75 -16.60 28.59
C GLY A 78 -17.66 -17.74 28.10
N THR A 79 -17.94 -17.83 26.79
CA THR A 79 -18.69 -18.95 26.19
C THR A 79 -17.78 -20.14 25.88
N PHE A 80 -18.40 -21.27 25.55
CA PHE A 80 -17.75 -22.51 25.12
C PHE A 80 -18.07 -22.80 23.66
N LEU A 81 -17.11 -23.39 22.94
CA LEU A 81 -17.34 -23.86 21.58
C LEU A 81 -18.23 -25.10 21.61
N LEU A 82 -19.45 -25.00 21.08
CA LEU A 82 -20.42 -26.10 21.02
C LEU A 82 -20.27 -26.94 19.76
N ARG A 83 -19.97 -26.30 18.62
CA ARG A 83 -19.92 -26.95 17.32
C ARG A 83 -19.07 -26.19 16.32
N CYS A 84 -18.29 -26.90 15.51
CA CYS A 84 -17.72 -26.41 14.27
C CYS A 84 -18.45 -27.07 13.08
N SER A 85 -18.77 -26.32 12.04
CA SER A 85 -19.39 -26.85 10.82
C SER A 85 -18.89 -26.10 9.59
N VAL A 86 -18.69 -26.80 8.48
CA VAL A 86 -18.36 -26.19 7.18
C VAL A 86 -19.59 -26.28 6.28
N LYS A 87 -19.87 -25.23 5.51
CA LYS A 87 -20.91 -25.28 4.49
C LYS A 87 -20.44 -26.17 3.36
N GLU A 88 -21.28 -27.12 2.96
CA GLU A 88 -20.97 -28.08 1.91
C GLU A 88 -20.50 -27.39 0.62
N ASN A 89 -19.38 -27.87 0.07
CA ASN A 89 -18.72 -27.39 -1.15
C ASN A 89 -18.30 -25.91 -1.15
N GLU A 90 -18.39 -25.22 -0.01
CA GLU A 90 -18.12 -23.80 0.12
C GLU A 90 -17.04 -23.55 1.18
N ARG A 91 -16.23 -22.52 0.97
CA ARG A 91 -15.16 -22.12 1.93
C ARG A 91 -15.71 -21.25 3.05
N ILE A 92 -16.75 -21.74 3.72
CA ILE A 92 -17.45 -21.04 4.80
C ILE A 92 -17.51 -21.96 6.02
N MET A 93 -16.86 -21.54 7.10
CA MET A 93 -16.87 -22.25 8.38
C MET A 93 -17.70 -21.48 9.40
N ARG A 94 -18.46 -22.19 10.22
CA ARG A 94 -19.27 -21.63 11.31
C ARG A 94 -18.90 -22.30 12.63
N LEU A 95 -18.45 -21.49 13.58
CA LEU A 95 -18.23 -21.87 14.97
C LEU A 95 -19.44 -21.43 15.79
N SER A 96 -20.03 -22.33 16.56
CA SER A 96 -21.20 -22.06 17.40
C SER A 96 -20.79 -22.05 18.87
N PHE A 97 -21.18 -21.02 19.59
CA PHE A 97 -20.80 -20.76 20.96
C PHE A 97 -22.02 -20.69 21.88
N GLY A 98 -21.86 -21.08 23.15
CA GLY A 98 -22.89 -20.92 24.17
C GLY A 98 -22.37 -20.96 25.61
N SER A 99 -23.23 -20.58 26.57
CA SER A 99 -22.93 -20.64 28.01
C SER A 99 -23.49 -21.92 28.65
N VAL A 100 -22.81 -22.42 29.69
CA VAL A 100 -23.21 -23.62 30.45
C VAL A 100 -23.80 -23.28 31.83
N GLN A 101 -23.95 -22.01 32.21
CA GLN A 101 -24.51 -21.63 33.53
C GLN A 101 -25.76 -20.73 33.42
N GLY A 102 -26.92 -21.26 33.84
CA GLY A 102 -28.19 -20.53 34.06
C GLY A 102 -29.30 -20.77 33.02
N GLU A 103 -30.53 -20.37 33.36
CA GLU A 103 -31.77 -20.52 32.55
C GLU A 103 -31.71 -19.83 31.18
N VAL A 104 -30.75 -18.92 30.96
CA VAL A 104 -30.61 -18.18 29.69
C VAL A 104 -29.52 -18.81 28.81
N LYS A 105 -29.92 -19.71 27.90
CA LYS A 105 -29.05 -20.27 26.84
C LYS A 105 -28.81 -19.23 25.75
N ARG A 106 -27.86 -18.30 25.95
CA ARG A 106 -27.41 -17.43 24.85
C ARG A 106 -26.54 -18.24 23.88
N LYS A 107 -26.94 -18.28 22.59
CA LYS A 107 -26.16 -18.88 21.51
C LYS A 107 -25.69 -17.81 20.54
N TYR A 108 -24.46 -17.94 20.10
CA TYR A 108 -23.83 -17.06 19.11
C TYR A 108 -23.12 -17.88 18.06
N HIS A 109 -22.96 -17.32 16.86
CA HIS A 109 -22.21 -17.96 15.78
C HIS A 109 -21.12 -17.02 15.28
N LEU A 110 -19.94 -17.56 15.04
CA LEU A 110 -18.86 -16.90 14.32
C LEU A 110 -18.72 -17.55 12.95
N VAL A 111 -18.98 -16.79 11.90
CA VAL A 111 -18.87 -17.24 10.51
C VAL A 111 -17.58 -16.71 9.91
N LEU A 112 -16.79 -17.61 9.32
CA LEU A 112 -15.56 -17.34 8.61
C LEU A 112 -15.83 -17.58 7.12
N GLU A 113 -15.86 -16.50 6.33
CA GLU A 113 -15.92 -16.56 4.88
C GLU A 113 -14.48 -16.49 4.34
N ILE A 114 -13.96 -17.55 3.70
CA ILE A 114 -12.56 -17.63 3.25
C ILE A 114 -12.51 -17.56 1.72
N MET A 115 -12.48 -16.33 1.21
CA MET A 115 -12.65 -16.00 -0.21
C MET A 115 -11.54 -15.06 -0.72
N GLY A 116 -10.30 -15.25 -0.26
CA GLY A 116 -9.18 -14.38 -0.66
C GLY A 116 -9.38 -12.95 -0.16
N ARG A 117 -9.26 -11.95 -1.03
CA ARG A 117 -9.46 -10.53 -0.67
C ARG A 117 -10.84 -10.23 -0.07
N HIS A 118 -11.85 -11.03 -0.42
CA HIS A 118 -13.22 -10.92 0.07
C HIS A 118 -13.46 -11.71 1.37
N SER A 119 -12.42 -12.30 1.99
CA SER A 119 -12.58 -13.03 3.25
C SER A 119 -13.12 -12.12 4.35
N ASN A 120 -13.99 -12.65 5.21
CA ASN A 120 -14.63 -11.91 6.28
C ASN A 120 -14.85 -12.78 7.53
N VAL A 121 -15.00 -12.14 8.68
CA VAL A 121 -15.35 -12.78 9.95
C VAL A 121 -16.56 -12.06 10.52
N ILE A 122 -17.64 -12.79 10.78
CA ILE A 122 -18.96 -12.22 11.09
C ILE A 122 -19.51 -12.88 12.36
N ILE A 123 -19.99 -12.07 13.31
CA ILE A 123 -20.63 -12.53 14.54
C ILE A 123 -22.14 -12.44 14.35
N LEU A 124 -22.85 -13.53 14.65
CA LEU A 124 -24.29 -13.65 14.56
C LEU A 124 -24.91 -14.00 15.92
N ASP A 125 -26.14 -13.55 16.15
CA ASP A 125 -27.01 -14.08 17.21
C ASP A 125 -27.68 -15.41 16.83
N GLU A 126 -28.50 -15.96 17.72
CA GLU A 126 -29.27 -17.20 17.49
C GLU A 126 -30.27 -17.08 16.33
N LYS A 127 -30.73 -15.86 16.01
CA LYS A 127 -31.66 -15.57 14.91
C LYS A 127 -30.92 -15.23 13.60
N ARG A 128 -29.60 -15.48 13.52
CA ARG A 128 -28.73 -15.16 12.39
C ARG A 128 -28.62 -13.66 12.08
N ARG A 129 -28.93 -12.78 13.03
CA ARG A 129 -28.71 -11.33 12.85
C ARG A 129 -27.25 -11.00 13.06
N ILE A 130 -26.70 -10.15 12.20
CA ILE A 130 -25.31 -9.70 12.25
C ILE A 130 -25.13 -8.78 13.45
N LEU A 131 -24.29 -9.19 14.41
CA LEU A 131 -23.92 -8.39 15.57
C LEU A 131 -22.66 -7.55 15.29
N ALA A 132 -21.73 -8.08 14.50
CA ALA A 132 -20.53 -7.38 14.03
C ALA A 132 -19.93 -8.11 12.83
N ALA A 133 -19.21 -7.38 11.98
CA ALA A 133 -18.39 -7.96 10.92
C ALA A 133 -17.01 -7.29 10.87
N LEU A 134 -15.99 -8.06 10.48
CA LEU A 134 -14.63 -7.54 10.37
C LEU A 134 -14.49 -6.56 9.19
N LYS A 135 -15.23 -6.83 8.10
CA LYS A 135 -15.37 -5.96 6.92
C LYS A 135 -16.86 -5.66 6.69
N GLU A 136 -17.36 -4.55 7.23
CA GLU A 136 -18.72 -4.06 7.01
C GLU A 136 -18.80 -3.25 5.71
N ASN A 137 -19.79 -3.52 4.86
CA ASN A 137 -20.05 -2.81 3.59
C ASN A 137 -18.80 -2.47 2.75
N TRP A 138 -17.78 -3.32 2.82
CA TRP A 138 -16.46 -3.10 2.23
C TRP A 138 -16.49 -3.09 0.69
N ASP A 139 -17.48 -3.74 0.09
CA ASP A 139 -17.58 -3.90 -1.35
C ASP A 139 -18.98 -3.46 -1.84
N ILE A 140 -19.06 -2.22 -2.33
CA ILE A 140 -20.28 -1.58 -2.85
C ILE A 140 -20.85 -2.36 -4.06
N SER A 141 -20.04 -3.21 -4.72
CA SER A 141 -20.44 -4.03 -5.87
C SER A 141 -21.05 -5.38 -5.50
N THR A 142 -21.12 -5.72 -4.21
CA THR A 142 -21.66 -7.02 -3.78
C THR A 142 -23.18 -7.07 -3.84
N ALA A 143 -23.72 -8.15 -4.40
CA ALA A 143 -25.17 -8.44 -4.44
C ALA A 143 -25.79 -8.64 -3.03
N ARG A 144 -25.00 -8.52 -1.96
CA ARG A 144 -25.39 -8.77 -0.57
C ARG A 144 -24.62 -7.82 0.37
N PRO A 145 -25.27 -6.81 0.95
CA PRO A 145 -24.64 -5.98 1.99
C PRO A 145 -24.40 -6.79 3.27
N VAL A 146 -23.29 -6.50 3.96
CA VAL A 146 -22.98 -7.05 5.29
C VAL A 146 -23.04 -5.90 6.27
N GLN A 147 -24.19 -5.78 6.95
CA GLN A 147 -24.48 -4.68 7.86
C GLN A 147 -25.02 -5.20 9.20
N VAL A 148 -24.56 -4.59 10.29
CA VAL A 148 -25.04 -4.89 11.64
C VAL A 148 -26.55 -4.67 11.75
N GLY A 149 -27.22 -5.61 12.41
CA GLY A 149 -28.67 -5.65 12.61
C GLY A 149 -29.43 -6.42 11.53
N GLN A 150 -28.86 -6.62 10.34
CA GLN A 150 -29.51 -7.39 9.27
C GLN A 150 -29.37 -8.90 9.46
N GLU A 151 -30.27 -9.68 8.87
CA GLU A 151 -30.15 -11.13 8.83
C GLU A 151 -29.04 -11.55 7.87
N TYR A 152 -28.19 -12.47 8.32
CA TYR A 152 -27.11 -13.02 7.52
C TYR A 152 -27.65 -13.95 6.43
N SER A 153 -27.31 -13.64 5.18
CA SER A 153 -27.37 -14.53 4.04
C SER A 153 -25.98 -15.03 3.67
N PHE A 154 -25.86 -16.07 2.85
CA PHE A 154 -24.53 -16.52 2.37
C PHE A 154 -24.08 -15.69 1.16
N PRO A 155 -22.77 -15.65 0.86
CA PRO A 155 -22.30 -15.19 -0.45
C PRO A 155 -22.98 -15.99 -1.58
N PRO A 156 -23.14 -15.40 -2.79
CA PRO A 156 -23.66 -16.13 -3.94
C PRO A 156 -22.87 -17.43 -4.17
N SER A 157 -23.58 -18.55 -4.26
CA SER A 157 -22.91 -19.83 -4.49
C SER A 157 -22.31 -19.87 -5.88
N GLN A 158 -21.15 -20.53 -6.01
CA GLN A 158 -20.52 -20.78 -7.30
C GLN A 158 -21.07 -22.03 -8.00
N GLY A 159 -21.98 -22.78 -7.36
CA GLY A 159 -22.54 -24.02 -7.92
C GLY A 159 -21.53 -25.16 -8.08
N ARG A 160 -20.37 -25.06 -7.43
CA ARG A 160 -19.32 -26.09 -7.48
C ARG A 160 -19.66 -27.27 -6.56
N ILE A 161 -19.25 -28.46 -6.96
CA ILE A 161 -19.52 -29.71 -6.26
C ILE A 161 -18.23 -30.44 -5.90
N LEU A 162 -18.29 -31.28 -4.87
CA LEU A 162 -17.33 -32.37 -4.67
C LEU A 162 -17.76 -33.56 -5.54
N PRO A 163 -17.00 -33.96 -6.57
CA PRO A 163 -17.40 -35.04 -7.47
C PRO A 163 -17.69 -36.36 -6.76
N ALA A 164 -18.67 -37.13 -7.25
CA ALA A 164 -18.97 -38.45 -6.70
C ALA A 164 -17.89 -39.50 -7.05
N GLY A 165 -17.34 -39.40 -8.26
CA GLY A 165 -16.33 -40.30 -8.79
C GLY A 165 -15.34 -39.57 -9.70
N LYS A 166 -14.44 -40.35 -10.32
CA LYS A 166 -13.31 -39.84 -11.11
C LYS A 166 -13.70 -39.40 -12.52
N GLU A 167 -14.91 -39.73 -12.97
CA GLU A 167 -15.37 -39.58 -14.35
C GLU A 167 -15.31 -38.12 -14.81
N ILE A 168 -15.57 -37.16 -13.91
CA ILE A 168 -15.51 -35.72 -14.21
C ILE A 168 -14.11 -35.27 -14.67
N PHE A 169 -13.05 -35.94 -14.20
CA PHE A 169 -11.67 -35.60 -14.52
C PHE A 169 -11.22 -36.12 -15.90
N SER A 170 -12.13 -36.75 -16.66
CA SER A 170 -11.90 -36.98 -18.09
C SER A 170 -12.07 -35.72 -18.94
N ASP A 171 -12.80 -34.71 -18.42
CA ASP A 171 -13.03 -33.44 -19.09
C ASP A 171 -12.39 -32.28 -18.31
N ARG A 172 -11.32 -31.72 -18.91
CA ARG A 172 -10.55 -30.60 -18.35
C ARG A 172 -11.39 -29.32 -18.20
N GLN A 173 -12.29 -29.04 -19.14
CA GLN A 173 -13.09 -27.82 -19.12
C GLN A 173 -14.17 -27.91 -18.04
N LEU A 174 -14.89 -29.04 -18.01
CA LEU A 174 -15.92 -29.32 -17.01
C LEU A 174 -15.34 -29.36 -15.58
N SER A 175 -14.18 -30.01 -15.40
CA SER A 175 -13.52 -30.10 -14.10
C SER A 175 -13.20 -28.74 -13.50
N LYS A 176 -12.68 -27.80 -14.32
CA LYS A 176 -12.26 -26.48 -13.84
C LYS A 176 -13.42 -25.58 -13.43
N SER A 177 -14.57 -25.71 -14.08
CA SER A 177 -15.75 -24.90 -13.78
C SER A 177 -16.57 -25.45 -12.60
N THR A 178 -16.58 -26.78 -12.42
CA THR A 178 -17.62 -27.46 -11.65
C THR A 178 -17.12 -27.99 -10.31
N VAL A 179 -15.80 -28.16 -10.11
CA VAL A 179 -15.25 -28.83 -8.92
C VAL A 179 -14.88 -27.83 -7.80
N CYS A 180 -15.21 -28.15 -6.55
CA CYS A 180 -14.93 -27.32 -5.36
C CYS A 180 -13.50 -27.43 -4.81
N LEU A 181 -12.63 -28.18 -5.51
CA LEU A 181 -11.21 -28.36 -5.19
C LEU A 181 -10.37 -27.18 -5.72
N PRO A 182 -9.21 -26.90 -5.11
CA PRO A 182 -8.28 -25.92 -5.64
C PRO A 182 -7.74 -26.35 -7.01
N ALA A 183 -7.42 -25.37 -7.87
CA ALA A 183 -7.02 -25.61 -9.26
C ALA A 183 -5.85 -26.60 -9.40
N TRP A 184 -4.91 -26.60 -8.46
CA TRP A 184 -3.76 -27.51 -8.50
C TRP A 184 -4.16 -28.97 -8.23
N LEU A 185 -5.14 -29.22 -7.36
CA LEU A 185 -5.70 -30.56 -7.14
C LEU A 185 -6.52 -31.01 -8.34
N VAL A 186 -7.25 -30.09 -8.98
CA VAL A 186 -7.95 -30.40 -10.23
C VAL A 186 -6.95 -30.83 -11.31
N GLU A 187 -5.86 -30.07 -11.51
CA GLU A 187 -4.81 -30.47 -12.46
C GLU A 187 -4.16 -31.81 -12.11
N TYR A 188 -3.96 -32.09 -10.81
CA TYR A 188 -3.47 -33.39 -10.34
C TYR A 188 -4.43 -34.52 -10.74
N PHE A 189 -5.73 -34.40 -10.45
CA PHE A 189 -6.70 -35.46 -10.76
C PHE A 189 -7.03 -35.57 -12.26
N LEU A 190 -6.78 -34.54 -13.05
CA LEU A 190 -6.80 -34.65 -14.52
C LEU A 190 -5.65 -35.54 -15.05
N GLU A 191 -4.52 -35.58 -14.35
CA GLU A 191 -3.38 -36.43 -14.71
C GLU A 191 -3.47 -37.83 -14.08
N TYR A 192 -3.93 -37.91 -12.83
CA TYR A 192 -4.05 -39.13 -12.04
C TYR A 192 -5.49 -39.32 -11.50
N PRO A 193 -6.49 -39.58 -12.36
CA PRO A 193 -7.90 -39.68 -11.94
C PRO A 193 -8.16 -40.87 -11.01
N GLU A 194 -7.34 -41.93 -11.08
CA GLU A 194 -7.44 -43.13 -10.23
C GLU A 194 -7.20 -42.84 -8.74
N ASP A 195 -6.52 -41.75 -8.41
CA ASP A 195 -6.26 -41.37 -7.02
C ASP A 195 -7.49 -40.73 -6.35
N TYR A 196 -8.44 -40.23 -7.15
CA TYR A 196 -9.56 -39.45 -6.63
C TYR A 196 -10.49 -40.25 -5.71
N PRO A 197 -10.91 -41.50 -5.99
CA PRO A 197 -11.77 -42.27 -5.10
C PRO A 197 -11.18 -42.41 -3.68
N GLY A 198 -9.88 -42.73 -3.58
CA GLY A 198 -9.19 -42.84 -2.29
C GLY A 198 -9.06 -41.50 -1.56
N TYR A 199 -8.75 -40.44 -2.31
CA TYR A 199 -8.73 -39.06 -1.78
C TYR A 199 -10.10 -38.66 -1.24
N ARG A 200 -11.17 -38.88 -2.01
CA ARG A 200 -12.55 -38.55 -1.62
C ARG A 200 -12.98 -39.34 -0.40
N GLN A 201 -12.70 -40.64 -0.36
CA GLN A 201 -13.03 -41.48 0.79
C GLN A 201 -12.36 -40.94 2.06
N SER A 202 -11.06 -40.63 1.99
CA SER A 202 -10.30 -40.08 3.12
C SER A 202 -10.81 -38.71 3.56
N LEU A 203 -11.24 -37.87 2.62
CA LEU A 203 -11.85 -36.57 2.90
C LEU A 203 -13.18 -36.71 3.65
N LEU A 204 -14.02 -37.67 3.25
CA LEU A 204 -15.33 -37.90 3.87
C LEU A 204 -15.26 -38.64 5.21
N SER A 205 -14.21 -39.43 5.43
CA SER A 205 -13.97 -40.13 6.69
C SER A 205 -13.14 -39.33 7.70
N ASN A 206 -12.82 -38.07 7.40
CA ASN A 206 -11.95 -37.21 8.20
C ASN A 206 -10.56 -37.82 8.49
N ASN A 207 -10.04 -38.65 7.58
CA ASN A 207 -8.73 -39.29 7.74
C ASN A 207 -7.61 -38.41 7.16
N PHE A 208 -7.24 -37.37 7.91
CA PHE A 208 -6.27 -36.35 7.46
C PHE A 208 -4.83 -36.71 7.84
N SER A 209 -3.93 -36.66 6.85
CA SER A 209 -2.50 -36.97 7.00
C SER A 209 -1.60 -35.73 7.00
N CYS A 210 -2.11 -34.56 6.58
CA CYS A 210 -1.46 -33.24 6.68
C CYS A 210 -0.01 -33.18 6.19
N ASN A 211 0.19 -32.96 4.88
CA ASN A 211 1.49 -33.05 4.25
C ASN A 211 1.81 -31.85 3.36
N ARG A 212 3.10 -31.59 3.19
CA ARG A 212 3.66 -30.80 2.09
C ARG A 212 4.08 -31.74 0.98
N LEU A 213 3.54 -31.52 -0.20
CA LEU A 213 3.71 -32.39 -1.35
C LEU A 213 4.33 -31.60 -2.50
N ARG A 214 5.23 -32.25 -3.24
CA ARG A 214 5.77 -31.75 -4.50
C ARG A 214 5.10 -32.50 -5.65
N TYR A 215 4.48 -31.74 -6.53
CA TYR A 215 3.89 -32.22 -7.77
C TYR A 215 4.33 -31.31 -8.91
N ARG A 216 5.00 -31.89 -9.91
CA ARG A 216 5.75 -31.15 -10.95
C ARG A 216 6.72 -30.16 -10.27
N ASN A 217 6.76 -28.91 -10.74
CA ASN A 217 7.59 -27.85 -10.17
C ASN A 217 6.87 -27.04 -9.07
N CYS A 218 5.77 -27.55 -8.50
CA CYS A 218 5.01 -26.88 -7.45
C CYS A 218 5.09 -27.65 -6.12
N VAL A 219 5.41 -26.93 -5.05
CA VAL A 219 5.26 -27.42 -3.67
C VAL A 219 3.97 -26.83 -3.08
N ARG A 220 3.08 -27.68 -2.58
CA ARG A 220 1.78 -27.29 -2.01
C ARG A 220 1.46 -28.14 -0.78
N SER A 221 0.75 -27.56 0.18
CA SER A 221 0.24 -28.34 1.31
C SER A 221 -1.12 -28.94 0.98
N SER A 222 -1.36 -30.14 1.50
CA SER A 222 -2.60 -30.89 1.35
C SER A 222 -2.93 -31.60 2.66
N PRO A 223 -4.19 -31.57 3.11
CA PRO A 223 -4.59 -32.31 4.31
C PRO A 223 -4.58 -33.84 4.08
N LEU A 224 -4.42 -34.30 2.84
CA LEU A 224 -4.44 -35.70 2.43
C LEU A 224 -3.22 -36.05 1.58
N LEU A 225 -2.82 -37.32 1.62
CA LEU A 225 -1.76 -37.86 0.75
C LEU A 225 -2.27 -37.95 -0.69
N LEU A 226 -1.34 -37.78 -1.62
CA LEU A 226 -1.54 -37.96 -3.06
C LEU A 226 -0.50 -38.98 -3.53
N PRO A 227 -0.90 -40.20 -3.92
CA PRO A 227 0.02 -41.30 -4.22
C PRO A 227 1.11 -40.97 -5.26
N HIS A 228 0.80 -40.13 -6.24
CA HIS A 228 1.71 -39.71 -7.31
C HIS A 228 2.39 -38.36 -7.05
N ALA A 229 2.29 -37.80 -5.83
CA ALA A 229 3.06 -36.62 -5.42
C ALA A 229 4.18 -37.02 -4.45
N GLU A 230 5.34 -36.38 -4.58
CA GLU A 230 6.47 -36.60 -3.67
C GLU A 230 6.20 -35.95 -2.31
N LEU A 231 6.34 -36.72 -1.23
CA LEU A 231 6.25 -36.20 0.13
C LEU A 231 7.49 -35.37 0.47
N VAL A 232 7.30 -34.08 0.77
CA VAL A 232 8.38 -33.17 1.17
C VAL A 232 8.48 -33.07 2.69
N GLU A 233 7.35 -32.96 3.37
CA GLU A 233 7.27 -32.76 4.81
C GLU A 233 5.91 -33.26 5.33
N SER A 234 5.87 -33.82 6.54
CA SER A 234 4.63 -34.20 7.22
C SER A 234 4.42 -33.35 8.47
N PHE A 235 3.17 -32.99 8.74
CA PHE A 235 2.81 -32.16 9.88
C PHE A 235 1.97 -32.96 10.88
N SER A 236 2.13 -32.65 12.17
CA SER A 236 1.37 -33.30 13.24
C SER A 236 -0.13 -32.95 13.23
N SER A 237 -0.52 -31.85 12.58
CA SER A 237 -1.92 -31.41 12.51
C SER A 237 -2.19 -30.43 11.36
N PRO A 238 -3.47 -30.22 10.98
CA PRO A 238 -3.85 -29.21 9.99
C PRO A 238 -3.40 -27.79 10.39
N SER A 239 -3.48 -27.46 11.68
CA SER A 239 -3.01 -26.17 12.20
C SER A 239 -1.49 -26.00 12.08
N ALA A 240 -0.70 -27.05 12.33
CA ALA A 240 0.75 -27.00 12.13
C ALA A 240 1.12 -26.80 10.65
N MET A 241 0.43 -27.51 9.75
CA MET A 241 0.58 -27.35 8.30
C MET A 241 0.27 -25.90 7.85
N MET A 242 -0.85 -25.35 8.31
CA MET A 242 -1.24 -23.97 8.01
C MET A 242 -0.28 -22.92 8.60
N ALA A 243 0.21 -23.15 9.83
CA ALA A 243 1.16 -22.25 10.47
C ALA A 243 2.49 -22.18 9.68
N SER A 244 2.98 -23.33 9.19
CA SER A 244 4.16 -23.39 8.32
C SER A 244 3.93 -22.58 7.02
N GLU A 245 2.78 -22.76 6.35
CA GLU A 245 2.45 -21.97 5.16
C GLU A 245 2.38 -20.46 5.43
N TRP A 246 1.89 -20.05 6.60
CA TRP A 246 1.78 -18.63 6.95
C TRP A 246 3.13 -17.99 7.29
N GLN A 247 4.12 -18.77 7.71
CA GLN A 247 5.50 -18.30 7.93
C GLN A 247 6.25 -18.13 6.61
N GLU A 248 5.96 -18.97 5.63
CA GLU A 248 6.60 -18.94 4.31
C GLU A 248 5.96 -17.93 3.34
N GLN A 249 4.79 -17.37 3.67
CA GLN A 249 4.11 -16.41 2.78
C GLN A 249 4.72 -15.00 2.86
N PRO A 250 5.14 -14.41 1.72
CA PRO A 250 5.49 -12.99 1.66
C PRO A 250 4.23 -12.16 1.97
N GLY A 251 4.24 -11.39 3.06
CA GLY A 251 3.09 -10.61 3.55
C GLY A 251 2.83 -10.65 5.06
N ASN A 252 3.38 -11.62 5.80
CA ASN A 252 3.09 -11.81 7.23
C ASN A 252 4.20 -11.30 8.17
N THR A 253 5.20 -10.60 7.63
CA THR A 253 6.30 -10.11 8.46
C THR A 253 5.89 -8.85 9.23
N ALA A 254 6.34 -8.69 10.47
CA ALA A 254 6.12 -7.47 11.25
C ALA A 254 6.57 -6.20 10.50
N LEU A 255 7.56 -6.35 9.61
CA LEU A 255 8.07 -5.30 8.75
C LEU A 255 7.04 -4.84 7.71
N GLU A 256 6.32 -5.73 7.05
CA GLU A 256 5.32 -5.35 6.03
C GLU A 256 4.16 -4.56 6.62
N ARG A 257 3.62 -4.99 7.78
CA ARG A 257 2.60 -4.22 8.52
C ARG A 257 3.10 -2.79 8.83
N LYS A 258 4.38 -2.67 9.20
CA LYS A 258 5.03 -1.40 9.50
C LYS A 258 5.25 -0.55 8.24
N ARG A 259 5.61 -1.16 7.09
CA ARG A 259 5.69 -0.49 5.78
C ARG A 259 4.33 0.09 5.37
N GLU A 260 3.26 -0.69 5.45
CA GLU A 260 1.92 -0.20 5.11
C GLU A 260 1.47 0.96 6.01
N GLN A 261 1.76 0.88 7.32
CA GLN A 261 1.48 1.97 8.25
C GLN A 261 2.23 3.25 7.87
N LEU A 262 3.52 3.12 7.56
CA LEU A 262 4.40 4.21 7.15
C LEU A 262 3.92 4.85 5.84
N ILE A 263 3.67 4.03 4.82
CA ILE A 263 3.19 4.48 3.50
C ILE A 263 1.87 5.23 3.64
N ARG A 264 0.89 4.70 4.38
CA ARG A 264 -0.39 5.39 4.63
C ARG A 264 -0.20 6.77 5.27
N ARG A 265 0.73 6.88 6.22
CA ARG A 265 1.03 8.16 6.88
C ARG A 265 1.72 9.16 5.95
N ILE A 266 2.64 8.70 5.12
CA ILE A 266 3.30 9.52 4.09
C ILE A 266 2.28 10.04 3.08
N VAL A 267 1.39 9.17 2.56
CA VAL A 267 0.33 9.56 1.62
C VAL A 267 -0.57 10.65 2.23
N GLY A 268 -0.96 10.50 3.50
CA GLY A 268 -1.72 11.53 4.20
C GLY A 268 -1.00 12.89 4.27
N GLN A 269 0.32 12.91 4.48
CA GLN A 269 1.11 14.16 4.46
C GLN A 269 1.23 14.76 3.06
N ILE A 270 1.39 13.92 2.02
CA ILE A 270 1.43 14.37 0.62
C ILE A 270 0.13 15.10 0.28
N GLU A 271 -1.01 14.52 0.65
CA GLU A 271 -2.32 15.12 0.35
C GLU A 271 -2.51 16.45 1.07
N GLN A 272 -2.09 16.53 2.34
CA GLN A 272 -2.12 17.79 3.09
C GLN A 272 -1.25 18.88 2.45
N GLU A 273 -0.06 18.55 1.96
CA GLU A 273 0.81 19.52 1.29
C GLU A 273 0.27 19.93 -0.09
N LYS A 274 -0.30 19.00 -0.86
CA LYS A 274 -0.98 19.30 -2.14
C LYS A 274 -2.13 20.29 -1.96
N ASN A 275 -2.97 20.09 -0.96
CA ASN A 275 -4.08 20.99 -0.65
C ASN A 275 -3.60 22.41 -0.32
N LYS A 276 -2.50 22.53 0.45
CA LYS A 276 -1.88 23.84 0.74
C LYS A 276 -1.30 24.50 -0.51
N VAL A 277 -0.64 23.73 -1.39
CA VAL A 277 -0.14 24.25 -2.67
C VAL A 277 -1.29 24.73 -3.56
N SER A 278 -2.41 24.01 -3.63
CA SER A 278 -3.60 24.44 -4.38
C SER A 278 -4.10 25.79 -3.89
N SER A 279 -4.31 25.93 -2.57
CA SER A 279 -4.76 27.18 -1.97
C SER A 279 -3.80 28.36 -2.21
N LEU A 280 -2.48 28.14 -2.15
CA LEU A 280 -1.49 29.17 -2.47
C LEU A 280 -1.48 29.54 -3.95
N ARG A 281 -1.72 28.58 -4.86
CA ARG A 281 -1.83 28.84 -6.30
C ARG A 281 -3.10 29.62 -6.64
N GLU A 282 -4.20 29.37 -5.94
CA GLU A 282 -5.42 30.17 -6.05
C GLU A 282 -5.18 31.61 -5.61
N GLN A 283 -4.49 31.83 -4.49
CA GLN A 283 -4.06 33.17 -4.06
C GLN A 283 -3.13 33.81 -5.12
N LEU A 284 -2.20 33.04 -5.69
CA LEU A 284 -1.31 33.51 -6.75
C LEU A 284 -2.08 33.97 -8.00
N ALA A 285 -3.13 33.23 -8.38
CA ALA A 285 -3.98 33.57 -9.52
C ALA A 285 -4.70 34.91 -9.31
N GLN A 286 -5.14 35.23 -8.09
CA GLN A 286 -5.74 36.53 -7.78
C GLN A 286 -4.78 37.70 -8.03
N TYR A 287 -3.46 37.48 -7.90
CA TYR A 287 -2.45 38.50 -8.21
C TYR A 287 -2.16 38.62 -9.71
N LYS A 288 -2.49 37.63 -10.54
CA LYS A 288 -2.37 37.78 -11.99
C LYS A 288 -3.37 38.79 -12.56
N ASN A 289 -4.50 39.00 -11.89
CA ASN A 289 -5.48 40.06 -12.22
C ASN A 289 -5.01 41.47 -11.80
N THR A 290 -3.78 41.62 -11.29
CA THR A 290 -3.21 42.95 -10.96
C THR A 290 -3.10 43.83 -12.20
N SER A 291 -2.96 43.27 -13.40
CA SER A 291 -2.96 44.02 -14.67
C SER A 291 -4.29 44.74 -14.92
N GLU A 292 -5.41 44.08 -14.66
CA GLU A 292 -6.75 44.68 -14.77
C GLU A 292 -6.96 45.76 -13.71
N ILE A 293 -6.52 45.51 -12.47
CA ILE A 293 -6.56 46.50 -11.39
C ILE A 293 -5.71 47.73 -11.74
N ALA A 294 -4.55 47.54 -12.36
CA ALA A 294 -3.68 48.61 -12.83
C ALA A 294 -4.33 49.39 -13.98
N ARG A 295 -4.92 48.69 -14.97
CA ARG A 295 -5.68 49.30 -16.07
C ARG A 295 -6.80 50.18 -15.55
N VAL A 296 -7.61 49.69 -14.60
CA VAL A 296 -8.69 50.48 -13.97
C VAL A 296 -8.13 51.68 -13.20
N ALA A 297 -7.03 51.52 -12.45
CA ALA A 297 -6.39 52.63 -11.74
C ALA A 297 -5.86 53.71 -12.70
N ASP A 298 -5.27 53.31 -13.83
CA ASP A 298 -4.76 54.21 -14.86
C ASP A 298 -5.92 54.91 -15.61
N LEU A 299 -7.01 54.21 -15.93
CA LEU A 299 -8.21 54.78 -16.53
C LEU A 299 -8.79 55.90 -15.66
N ILE A 300 -8.93 55.65 -14.35
CA ILE A 300 -9.41 56.67 -13.38
C ILE A 300 -8.43 57.84 -13.30
N LYS A 301 -7.12 57.57 -13.28
CA LYS A 301 -6.08 58.59 -13.18
C LYS A 301 -6.09 59.57 -14.36
N TYR A 302 -6.26 59.08 -15.58
CA TYR A 302 -6.23 59.91 -16.79
C TYR A 302 -7.59 60.50 -17.19
N ASN A 303 -8.70 60.03 -16.59
CA ASN A 303 -10.06 60.50 -16.88
C ASN A 303 -10.76 61.03 -15.62
N LEU A 304 -10.06 61.71 -14.71
CA LEU A 304 -10.63 62.19 -13.44
C LEU A 304 -11.88 63.08 -13.65
N ASP A 305 -11.89 63.88 -14.72
CA ASP A 305 -13.00 64.78 -15.06
C ASP A 305 -14.26 64.03 -15.55
N ALA A 306 -14.14 62.75 -15.90
CA ALA A 306 -15.28 61.92 -16.31
C ALA A 306 -16.20 61.51 -15.13
N PHE A 307 -15.80 61.78 -13.89
CA PHE A 307 -16.50 61.39 -12.66
C PHE A 307 -17.19 62.57 -11.94
N THR A 308 -17.60 63.59 -12.69
CA THR A 308 -17.98 64.92 -12.18
C THR A 308 -19.05 64.90 -11.08
N HIS A 309 -20.04 63.99 -11.10
CA HIS A 309 -21.06 63.91 -10.03
C HIS A 309 -21.62 62.50 -9.75
N ASN A 310 -21.10 61.44 -10.38
CA ASN A 310 -21.64 60.09 -10.29
C ASN A 310 -20.57 59.06 -9.97
N SER A 311 -20.99 57.92 -9.40
CA SER A 311 -20.15 56.73 -9.21
C SER A 311 -19.74 56.04 -10.51
N ARG A 312 -20.10 56.57 -11.68
CA ARG A 312 -19.79 56.02 -13.00
C ARG A 312 -19.23 57.10 -13.92
N GLY A 313 -18.15 56.75 -14.63
CA GLY A 313 -17.51 57.63 -15.60
C GLY A 313 -17.14 56.86 -16.87
N HIS A 314 -17.44 57.44 -18.04
CA HIS A 314 -16.97 56.93 -19.32
C HIS A 314 -15.52 57.35 -19.54
N CYS A 315 -14.60 56.40 -19.44
CA CYS A 315 -13.16 56.62 -19.53
C CYS A 315 -12.66 56.18 -20.90
N THR A 316 -11.87 57.01 -21.57
CA THR A 316 -11.18 56.58 -22.79
C THR A 316 -9.91 55.83 -22.43
N ASP A 317 -9.79 54.60 -22.92
CA ASP A 317 -8.57 53.80 -22.85
C ASP A 317 -7.63 54.20 -23.98
N TYR A 318 -6.61 55.00 -23.68
CA TYR A 318 -5.66 55.48 -24.68
C TYR A 318 -4.78 54.37 -25.32
N GLN A 319 -4.80 53.14 -24.80
CA GLN A 319 -4.08 52.01 -25.40
C GLN A 319 -4.91 51.29 -26.46
N THR A 320 -6.22 51.14 -26.25
CA THR A 320 -7.13 50.49 -27.20
C THR A 320 -7.96 51.48 -28.02
N MET A 321 -7.95 52.76 -27.64
CA MET A 321 -8.82 53.84 -28.14
C MET A 321 -10.32 53.57 -27.93
N GLU A 322 -10.67 52.64 -27.05
CA GLU A 322 -12.06 52.31 -26.71
C GLU A 322 -12.51 53.12 -25.50
N THR A 323 -13.80 53.49 -25.48
CA THR A 323 -14.42 54.09 -24.30
C THR A 323 -15.03 53.00 -23.43
N VAL A 324 -14.56 52.89 -22.19
CA VAL A 324 -15.00 51.90 -21.21
C VAL A 324 -15.70 52.62 -20.06
N GLU A 325 -16.87 52.12 -19.66
CA GLU A 325 -17.55 52.63 -18.46
C GLU A 325 -16.90 52.04 -17.21
N VAL A 326 -16.48 52.91 -16.28
CA VAL A 326 -15.84 52.52 -15.02
C VAL A 326 -16.73 52.95 -13.86
N GLU A 327 -17.02 52.02 -12.96
CA GLU A 327 -17.78 52.26 -11.72
C GLU A 327 -16.83 52.33 -10.51
N ILE A 328 -17.06 53.32 -9.65
CA ILE A 328 -16.35 53.55 -8.38
C ILE A 328 -17.31 53.42 -7.20
N PRO A 329 -16.86 52.98 -6.02
CA PRO A 329 -17.70 52.92 -4.82
C PRO A 329 -18.23 54.31 -4.41
N SER A 330 -19.52 54.39 -4.09
CA SER A 330 -20.23 55.64 -3.77
C SER A 330 -19.76 56.32 -2.47
N ASP A 331 -19.03 55.60 -1.62
CA ASP A 331 -18.44 56.06 -0.35
C ASP A 331 -17.01 56.63 -0.53
N THR A 332 -16.51 56.70 -1.77
CA THR A 332 -15.12 57.13 -2.04
C THR A 332 -15.03 58.17 -3.16
N THR A 333 -14.00 59.00 -3.12
CA THR A 333 -13.67 59.88 -4.25
C THR A 333 -12.86 59.11 -5.30
N PRO A 334 -12.93 59.47 -6.60
CA PRO A 334 -12.14 58.82 -7.65
C PRO A 334 -10.63 58.77 -7.31
N HIS A 335 -10.10 59.87 -6.77
CA HIS A 335 -8.71 59.97 -6.35
C HIS A 335 -8.38 59.07 -5.14
N ALA A 336 -9.29 58.95 -4.15
CA ALA A 336 -9.12 58.06 -3.02
C ALA A 336 -9.18 56.58 -3.45
N TYR A 337 -10.12 56.22 -4.32
CA TYR A 337 -10.26 54.87 -4.86
C TYR A 337 -9.03 54.48 -5.70
N MET A 338 -8.56 55.35 -6.58
CA MET A 338 -7.30 55.18 -7.32
C MET A 338 -6.11 54.90 -6.37
N LYS A 339 -5.97 55.67 -5.29
CA LYS A 339 -4.94 55.44 -4.26
C LYS A 339 -5.09 54.07 -3.58
N GLN A 340 -6.32 53.63 -3.30
CA GLN A 340 -6.59 52.30 -2.76
C GLN A 340 -6.17 51.19 -3.73
N LEU A 341 -6.47 51.33 -5.03
CA LEU A 341 -6.05 50.37 -6.06
C LEU A 341 -4.53 50.26 -6.14
N TYR A 342 -3.79 51.37 -6.21
CA TYR A 342 -2.31 51.32 -6.20
C TYR A 342 -1.73 50.77 -4.88
N LYS A 343 -2.36 51.05 -3.74
CA LYS A 343 -1.95 50.46 -2.44
C LYS A 343 -2.15 48.94 -2.46
N LYS A 344 -3.24 48.45 -3.04
CA LYS A 344 -3.55 47.03 -3.24
C LYS A 344 -2.51 46.37 -4.16
N ILE A 345 -2.19 46.99 -5.30
CA ILE A 345 -1.13 46.56 -6.24
C ILE A 345 0.22 46.42 -5.53
N ARG A 346 0.66 47.45 -4.78
CA ARG A 346 1.92 47.41 -4.04
C ARG A 346 1.97 46.27 -3.01
N LYS A 347 0.88 46.07 -2.26
CA LYS A 347 0.75 44.97 -1.30
C LYS A 347 0.86 43.61 -1.99
N TYR A 348 0.27 43.46 -3.17
CA TYR A 348 0.32 42.24 -3.97
C TYR A 348 1.73 41.96 -4.48
N HIS A 349 2.39 42.94 -5.11
CA HIS A 349 3.78 42.78 -5.54
C HIS A 349 4.74 42.47 -4.40
N ALA A 350 4.52 43.02 -3.21
CA ALA A 350 5.33 42.70 -2.03
C ALA A 350 5.12 41.25 -1.53
N ALA A 351 3.92 40.69 -1.70
CA ALA A 351 3.59 39.34 -1.26
C ALA A 351 4.00 38.24 -2.26
N LEU A 352 4.06 38.57 -3.55
CA LEU A 352 4.34 37.62 -4.64
C LEU A 352 5.60 36.75 -4.41
N PRO A 353 6.79 37.32 -4.13
CA PRO A 353 8.00 36.51 -3.96
C PRO A 353 7.90 35.54 -2.78
N HIS A 354 7.18 35.92 -1.71
CA HIS A 354 6.97 35.05 -0.57
C HIS A 354 6.07 33.87 -0.91
N ILE A 355 4.98 34.11 -1.64
CA ILE A 355 4.02 33.06 -2.02
C ILE A 355 4.64 32.08 -3.02
N GLU A 356 5.36 32.58 -4.02
CA GLU A 356 6.11 31.73 -4.95
C GLU A 356 7.14 30.86 -4.21
N LYS A 357 7.87 31.45 -3.25
CA LYS A 357 8.80 30.70 -2.40
C LYS A 357 8.09 29.63 -1.57
N GLN A 358 6.91 29.91 -1.00
CA GLN A 358 6.13 28.92 -0.25
C GLN A 358 5.63 27.77 -1.14
N ILE A 359 5.14 28.09 -2.34
CA ILE A 359 4.73 27.08 -3.32
C ILE A 359 5.92 26.19 -3.66
N GLN A 360 7.10 26.77 -3.90
CA GLN A 360 8.31 26.01 -4.21
C GLN A 360 8.72 25.09 -3.05
N LEU A 361 8.81 25.61 -1.82
CA LEU A 361 9.18 24.81 -0.64
C LEU A 361 8.24 23.63 -0.40
N ARG A 362 6.93 23.86 -0.53
CA ARG A 362 5.92 22.79 -0.37
C ARG A 362 5.96 21.79 -1.52
N SER A 363 6.16 22.25 -2.75
CA SER A 363 6.31 21.37 -3.92
C SER A 363 7.53 20.47 -3.78
N ASP A 364 8.66 21.01 -3.29
CA ASP A 364 9.84 20.20 -3.00
C ASP A 364 9.59 19.22 -1.85
N ARG A 365 8.83 19.62 -0.81
CA ARG A 365 8.41 18.70 0.26
C ARG A 365 7.54 17.55 -0.25
N ILE A 366 6.64 17.81 -1.19
CA ILE A 366 5.83 16.76 -1.85
C ILE A 366 6.74 15.79 -2.61
N ARG A 367 7.71 16.30 -3.37
CA ARG A 367 8.69 15.47 -4.10
C ARG A 367 9.46 14.57 -3.14
N TYR A 368 10.00 15.15 -2.07
CA TYR A 368 10.69 14.41 -1.01
C TYR A 368 9.81 13.31 -0.40
N LEU A 369 8.57 13.61 -0.02
CA LEU A 369 7.66 12.61 0.55
C LEU A 369 7.32 11.50 -0.46
N ALA A 370 7.25 11.80 -1.76
CA ALA A 370 7.05 10.80 -2.80
C ALA A 370 8.27 9.88 -2.96
N ASP A 371 9.49 10.41 -2.82
CA ASP A 371 10.72 9.60 -2.76
C ASP A 371 10.70 8.65 -1.56
N GLU A 372 10.35 9.16 -0.38
CA GLU A 372 10.23 8.31 0.82
C GLU A 372 9.12 7.27 0.71
N GLN A 373 8.02 7.59 0.02
CA GLN A 373 6.98 6.60 -0.26
C GLN A 373 7.54 5.45 -1.11
N TYR A 374 8.31 5.76 -2.15
CA TYR A 374 8.95 4.77 -3.00
C TYR A 374 9.94 3.92 -2.19
N TYR A 375 10.87 4.54 -1.47
CA TYR A 375 11.85 3.80 -0.67
C TYR A 375 11.21 2.99 0.47
N ALA A 376 10.08 3.44 1.04
CA ALA A 376 9.34 2.69 2.05
C ALA A 376 8.86 1.32 1.54
N THR A 377 8.59 1.18 0.23
CA THR A 377 8.24 -0.11 -0.38
C THR A 377 9.41 -1.10 -0.39
N GLN A 378 10.65 -0.59 -0.44
CA GLN A 378 11.90 -1.33 -0.59
C GLN A 378 12.73 -1.44 0.69
N LEU A 379 12.18 -1.10 1.85
CA LEU A 379 12.83 -1.34 3.14
C LEU A 379 13.02 -2.84 3.33
N ASP A 380 14.10 -3.30 3.94
CA ASP A 380 14.30 -4.76 4.13
C ASP A 380 14.47 -5.18 5.60
N SER A 381 14.48 -4.21 6.52
CA SER A 381 14.61 -4.47 7.96
C SER A 381 13.75 -3.53 8.81
N LEU A 382 13.45 -3.95 10.05
CA LEU A 382 12.77 -3.10 11.04
C LEU A 382 13.61 -1.91 11.49
N ASP A 383 14.95 -2.04 11.48
CA ASP A 383 15.87 -0.94 11.81
C ASP A 383 15.82 0.15 10.74
N GLU A 384 15.76 -0.21 9.46
CA GLU A 384 15.57 0.74 8.36
C GLU A 384 14.21 1.45 8.47
N TRP A 385 13.15 0.70 8.82
CA TRP A 385 11.85 1.29 9.08
C TRP A 385 11.89 2.32 10.22
N LEU A 386 12.54 1.98 11.34
CA LEU A 386 12.64 2.88 12.48
C LEU A 386 13.42 4.15 12.13
N SER A 387 14.54 4.01 11.41
CA SER A 387 15.34 5.15 10.94
C SER A 387 14.53 6.10 10.05
N LEU A 388 13.79 5.57 9.08
CA LEU A 388 12.90 6.36 8.21
C LEU A 388 11.75 6.99 9.00
N TRP A 389 11.15 6.26 9.93
CA TRP A 389 10.09 6.76 10.80
C TRP A 389 10.55 7.94 11.65
N GLU A 390 11.68 7.81 12.36
CA GLU A 390 12.23 8.87 13.20
C GLU A 390 12.59 10.11 12.40
N ARG A 391 13.12 9.93 11.19
CA ARG A 391 13.47 11.04 10.29
C ARG A 391 12.23 11.83 9.82
N LEU A 392 11.12 11.14 9.57
CA LEU A 392 9.90 11.79 9.06
C LEU A 392 9.00 12.35 10.16
N PHE A 393 8.93 11.68 11.30
CA PHE A 393 7.94 11.97 12.34
C PHE A 393 8.54 12.29 13.72
N GLY A 394 9.87 12.23 13.84
CA GLY A 394 10.56 12.37 15.12
C GLY A 394 10.49 11.12 16.00
N LYS A 395 11.12 11.19 17.17
CA LYS A 395 11.13 10.09 18.14
C LYS A 395 9.74 9.88 18.76
N SER A 396 9.28 8.63 18.74
CA SER A 396 8.05 8.19 19.40
C SER A 396 8.18 8.31 20.93
N LYS A 397 7.09 8.73 21.62
CA LYS A 397 7.05 8.79 23.09
C LYS A 397 7.18 7.41 23.76
N GLN A 398 6.82 6.32 23.06
CA GLN A 398 6.92 4.94 23.58
C GLN A 398 8.35 4.36 23.52
N ASP A 399 9.26 4.98 22.77
CA ASP A 399 10.59 4.40 22.46
C ASP A 399 11.75 5.08 23.20
N ARG A 400 11.47 5.99 24.14
CA ARG A 400 12.51 6.71 24.91
C ARG A 400 13.35 5.81 25.83
N HIS A 401 12.98 4.55 26.06
CA HIS A 401 13.63 3.68 27.06
C HIS A 401 14.54 2.58 26.53
N LYS A 402 14.75 2.44 25.21
CA LYS A 402 15.78 1.53 24.69
C LYS A 402 16.91 2.34 24.05
N LYS A 403 18.07 2.39 24.73
CA LYS A 403 19.34 2.84 24.13
C LYS A 403 19.73 1.86 23.02
N HIS A 404 19.15 2.01 21.84
CA HIS A 404 19.68 1.37 20.66
C HIS A 404 20.95 2.12 20.26
N ARG A 405 22.08 1.41 20.25
CA ARG A 405 23.29 1.86 19.54
C ARG A 405 22.83 2.29 18.16
N HIS A 406 23.11 3.54 17.78
CA HIS A 406 23.11 3.94 16.38
C HIS A 406 24.10 3.02 15.67
N THR A 407 23.62 1.91 15.12
CA THR A 407 24.34 1.22 14.07
C THR A 407 24.46 2.24 12.96
N LYS A 408 25.71 2.61 12.61
CA LYS A 408 25.99 3.38 11.39
C LYS A 408 25.17 2.71 10.30
N GLY A 409 24.15 3.39 9.78
CA GLY A 409 23.26 2.82 8.79
C GLY A 409 24.11 2.24 7.66
N LYS A 410 23.80 1.03 7.20
CA LYS A 410 24.40 0.54 5.96
C LYS A 410 24.10 1.60 4.90
N ASP A 411 25.13 2.32 4.45
CA ASP A 411 24.99 3.26 3.36
C ASP A 411 24.38 2.49 2.18
N ARG A 412 23.14 2.83 1.81
CA ARG A 412 22.42 2.24 0.66
C ARG A 412 22.99 2.79 -0.65
N VAL A 413 24.31 2.84 -0.77
CA VAL A 413 25.07 3.25 -1.95
C VAL A 413 25.63 2.00 -2.60
N LYS A 414 25.18 1.70 -3.82
CA LYS A 414 25.83 0.67 -4.65
C LYS A 414 26.95 1.32 -5.47
N LYS A 415 28.11 0.66 -5.50
CA LYS A 415 29.25 1.02 -6.35
C LYS A 415 29.47 -0.11 -7.35
N ILE A 416 29.51 0.21 -8.64
CA ILE A 416 29.54 -0.76 -9.73
C ILE A 416 30.68 -0.38 -10.69
N ASP A 417 31.48 -1.36 -11.08
CA ASP A 417 32.39 -1.21 -12.23
C ASP A 417 31.57 -1.28 -13.51
N PHE A 418 31.61 -0.23 -14.32
CA PHE A 418 30.62 0.06 -15.34
C PHE A 418 31.27 0.59 -16.61
N HIS A 419 31.53 -0.30 -17.57
CA HIS A 419 32.17 0.04 -18.84
C HIS A 419 33.51 0.79 -18.67
N GLY A 420 34.29 0.40 -17.66
CA GLY A 420 35.57 1.04 -17.31
C GLY A 420 35.43 2.32 -16.49
N TYR A 421 34.22 2.74 -16.13
CA TYR A 421 33.92 3.83 -15.21
C TYR A 421 33.42 3.28 -13.88
N LEU A 422 33.33 4.14 -12.86
CA LEU A 422 32.66 3.81 -11.60
C LEU A 422 31.28 4.44 -11.57
N LEU A 423 30.26 3.62 -11.35
CA LEU A 423 28.88 4.07 -11.19
C LEU A 423 28.47 3.98 -9.71
N TYR A 424 27.97 5.08 -9.17
CA TYR A 424 27.40 5.15 -7.83
C TYR A 424 25.90 5.31 -7.92
N VAL A 425 25.16 4.50 -7.15
CA VAL A 425 23.70 4.49 -7.15
C VAL A 425 23.22 4.66 -5.71
N GLY A 426 22.51 5.75 -5.43
CA GLY A 426 21.84 5.96 -4.15
C GLY A 426 20.49 5.24 -4.12
N LEU A 427 20.27 4.33 -3.16
CA LEU A 427 19.03 3.55 -3.02
C LEU A 427 18.17 4.03 -1.83
N SER A 428 18.36 5.28 -1.41
CA SER A 428 17.55 5.99 -0.42
C SER A 428 17.81 7.49 -0.55
N SER A 429 16.96 8.36 -0.02
CA SER A 429 17.17 9.81 -0.11
C SER A 429 18.46 10.30 0.58
N VAL A 430 18.89 9.63 1.66
CA VAL A 430 20.18 9.91 2.33
C VAL A 430 21.34 9.46 1.46
N ALA A 431 21.25 8.27 0.88
CA ALA A 431 22.26 7.76 -0.06
C ALA A 431 22.33 8.61 -1.34
N ASN A 432 21.19 9.08 -1.85
CA ASN A 432 21.09 10.00 -2.99
C ASN A 432 21.84 11.30 -2.72
N GLU A 433 21.62 11.89 -1.54
CA GLU A 433 22.37 13.06 -1.10
C GLU A 433 23.87 12.77 -1.03
N GLN A 434 24.25 11.66 -0.42
CA GLN A 434 25.65 11.25 -0.30
C GLN A 434 26.31 11.13 -1.68
N VAL A 435 25.77 10.32 -2.60
CA VAL A 435 26.39 10.12 -3.93
C VAL A 435 26.47 11.43 -4.72
N THR A 436 25.44 12.28 -4.61
CA THR A 436 25.40 13.55 -5.35
C THR A 436 26.38 14.57 -4.79
N LEU A 437 26.48 14.68 -3.46
CA LEU A 437 27.34 15.69 -2.84
C LEU A 437 28.81 15.32 -2.87
N HIS A 438 29.15 14.03 -2.79
CA HIS A 438 30.54 13.53 -2.84
C HIS A 438 31.12 13.48 -4.26
N ALA A 439 30.28 13.56 -5.29
CA ALA A 439 30.70 13.61 -6.69
C ALA A 439 31.41 14.93 -7.04
N ARG A 440 32.34 14.87 -8.00
CA ARG A 440 33.06 16.04 -8.54
C ARG A 440 32.18 16.83 -9.51
N GLY A 441 32.57 18.05 -9.81
CA GLY A 441 31.77 18.94 -10.67
C GLY A 441 31.58 18.41 -12.11
N GLU A 442 32.57 17.67 -12.61
CA GLU A 442 32.67 17.10 -13.95
C GLU A 442 32.05 15.71 -14.08
N ASP A 443 31.65 15.09 -12.97
CA ASP A 443 30.95 13.80 -13.02
C ASP A 443 29.53 13.97 -13.57
N LEU A 444 29.02 12.96 -14.26
CA LEU A 444 27.65 12.97 -14.78
C LEU A 444 26.69 12.47 -13.71
N TRP A 445 25.65 13.26 -13.46
CA TRP A 445 24.52 12.94 -12.60
C TRP A 445 23.32 12.60 -13.47
N LEU A 446 22.60 11.53 -13.11
CA LEU A 446 21.43 11.03 -13.83
C LEU A 446 20.29 10.73 -12.85
N HIS A 447 19.05 10.99 -13.26
CA HIS A 447 17.84 10.70 -12.48
C HIS A 447 16.61 10.55 -13.38
N ALA A 448 15.65 9.71 -12.98
CA ALA A 448 14.37 9.58 -13.68
C ALA A 448 13.59 10.90 -13.62
N LYS A 449 13.16 11.42 -14.77
CA LYS A 449 12.52 12.73 -14.87
C LYS A 449 11.16 12.72 -14.17
N ASP A 450 10.95 13.68 -13.25
CA ASP A 450 9.69 13.93 -12.54
C ASP A 450 9.10 12.73 -11.76
N ILE A 451 9.89 11.68 -11.53
CA ILE A 451 9.44 10.43 -10.90
C ILE A 451 10.42 10.04 -9.78
N PRO A 452 9.94 9.53 -8.64
CA PRO A 452 10.80 9.03 -7.58
C PRO A 452 11.78 7.95 -8.02
N GLY A 453 13.05 8.09 -7.61
CA GLY A 453 14.09 7.12 -7.94
C GLY A 453 15.48 7.42 -7.39
N ALA A 454 16.41 6.56 -7.77
CA ALA A 454 17.82 6.65 -7.38
C ALA A 454 18.55 7.79 -8.09
N HIS A 455 19.42 8.49 -7.36
CA HIS A 455 20.44 9.33 -7.96
C HIS A 455 21.59 8.45 -8.43
N VAL A 456 21.95 8.58 -9.71
CA VAL A 456 23.04 7.83 -10.31
C VAL A 456 24.15 8.80 -10.69
N VAL A 457 25.38 8.49 -10.28
CA VAL A 457 26.57 9.27 -10.62
C VAL A 457 27.55 8.39 -11.38
N LEU A 458 27.89 8.80 -12.60
CA LEU A 458 28.96 8.20 -13.39
C LEU A 458 30.24 9.01 -13.20
N GLN A 459 31.21 8.40 -12.51
CA GLN A 459 32.45 9.08 -12.12
C GLN A 459 33.44 9.12 -13.28
N CYS A 460 33.68 10.31 -13.82
CA CYS A 460 34.41 10.52 -15.07
C CYS A 460 35.92 10.75 -14.88
N HIS A 461 36.41 11.00 -13.65
CA HIS A 461 37.84 11.05 -13.28
C HIS A 461 38.80 11.69 -14.32
N ASN A 462 38.52 12.90 -14.80
CA ASN A 462 39.35 13.59 -15.82
C ASN A 462 39.58 12.80 -17.13
N ARG A 463 38.74 11.80 -17.42
CA ARG A 463 38.72 11.12 -18.72
C ARG A 463 37.95 11.95 -19.74
N HIS A 464 38.12 11.60 -21.02
CA HIS A 464 37.29 12.13 -22.09
C HIS A 464 35.80 11.87 -21.80
N TYR A 465 34.94 12.72 -22.35
CA TYR A 465 33.49 12.60 -22.21
C TYR A 465 33.04 11.16 -22.53
N PRO A 466 32.23 10.51 -21.67
CA PRO A 466 31.82 9.13 -21.89
C PRO A 466 31.09 8.97 -23.22
N GLU A 467 31.33 7.86 -23.90
CA GLU A 467 30.60 7.52 -25.12
C GLU A 467 29.09 7.41 -24.85
N ASP A 468 28.26 7.79 -25.83
CA ASP A 468 26.80 7.81 -25.69
C ASP A 468 26.21 6.48 -25.21
N ARG A 469 26.78 5.35 -25.63
CA ARG A 469 26.36 4.01 -25.17
C ARG A 469 26.49 3.83 -23.65
N VAL A 470 27.54 4.41 -23.04
CA VAL A 470 27.78 4.33 -21.59
C VAL A 470 26.78 5.22 -20.85
N ILE A 471 26.48 6.40 -21.39
CA ILE A 471 25.48 7.32 -20.82
C ILE A 471 24.08 6.70 -20.89
N VAL A 472 23.71 6.09 -22.02
CA VAL A 472 22.44 5.37 -22.19
C VAL A 472 22.35 4.21 -21.19
N ALA A 473 23.42 3.44 -21.01
CA ALA A 473 23.44 2.34 -20.04
C ALA A 473 23.32 2.84 -18.59
N ALA A 474 24.01 3.94 -18.23
CA ALA A 474 23.87 4.56 -16.91
C ALA A 474 22.46 5.14 -16.69
N ALA A 475 21.85 5.70 -17.73
CA ALA A 475 20.47 6.18 -17.70
C ALA A 475 19.50 5.01 -17.50
N ALA A 476 19.78 3.85 -18.10
CA ALA A 476 18.98 2.64 -17.88
C ALA A 476 19.03 2.15 -16.42
N VAL A 477 20.17 2.29 -15.73
CA VAL A 477 20.28 2.04 -14.28
C VAL A 477 19.39 3.00 -13.48
N ALA A 478 19.40 4.29 -13.80
CA ALA A 478 18.53 5.28 -13.15
C ALA A 478 17.04 4.98 -13.38
N ALA A 479 16.68 4.56 -14.59
CA ALA A 479 15.32 4.14 -14.92
C ALA A 479 14.89 2.86 -14.18
N ALA A 480 15.75 1.85 -14.09
CA ALA A 480 15.49 0.60 -13.39
C ALA A 480 15.26 0.80 -11.88
N MET A 481 15.95 1.77 -11.29
CA MET A 481 15.84 2.12 -9.87
C MET A 481 14.86 3.29 -9.63
N SER A 482 13.80 3.37 -10.44
CA SER A 482 12.72 4.36 -10.32
C SER A 482 11.34 3.70 -10.14
N ARG A 483 10.32 4.49 -9.76
CA ARG A 483 8.96 3.98 -9.55
C ARG A 483 8.31 3.39 -10.81
N ASN A 484 8.62 3.92 -11.99
CA ASN A 484 7.94 3.57 -13.25
C ASN A 484 8.78 2.62 -14.13
N ALA A 485 9.68 1.82 -13.54
CA ALA A 485 10.54 0.88 -14.26
C ALA A 485 9.75 -0.18 -15.10
N SER A 486 8.45 -0.37 -14.85
CA SER A 486 7.57 -1.30 -15.56
C SER A 486 6.71 -0.66 -16.67
N ASP A 487 6.73 0.67 -16.85
CA ASP A 487 5.83 1.40 -17.77
C ASP A 487 6.31 1.45 -19.24
N GLY A 488 7.21 0.56 -19.65
CA GLY A 488 7.62 0.39 -21.05
C GLY A 488 8.61 1.44 -21.58
N LYS A 489 8.48 2.72 -21.19
CA LYS A 489 9.44 3.80 -21.47
C LYS A 489 9.57 4.77 -20.29
N VAL A 490 10.81 5.13 -19.95
CA VAL A 490 11.13 6.08 -18.86
C VAL A 490 12.02 7.20 -19.40
N ALA A 491 11.66 8.44 -19.12
CA ALA A 491 12.50 9.61 -19.40
C ALA A 491 13.54 9.78 -18.28
N VAL A 492 14.80 9.95 -18.66
CA VAL A 492 15.92 10.11 -17.71
C VAL A 492 16.68 11.38 -18.06
N ASP A 493 16.79 12.28 -17.08
CA ASP A 493 17.60 13.48 -17.21
C ASP A 493 19.03 13.18 -16.79
N TYR A 494 19.98 13.76 -17.52
CA TYR A 494 21.38 13.78 -17.12
C TYR A 494 22.03 15.14 -17.32
N THR A 495 22.96 15.48 -16.44
CA THR A 495 23.76 16.71 -16.51
C THR A 495 25.06 16.54 -15.74
N TYR A 496 25.97 17.50 -15.83
CA TYR A 496 27.13 17.53 -14.93
C TYR A 496 26.70 17.86 -13.51
N ARG A 497 27.29 17.19 -12.52
CA ARG A 497 26.96 17.42 -11.10
C ARG A 497 27.18 18.88 -10.66
N LYS A 498 28.07 19.64 -11.30
CA LYS A 498 28.21 21.09 -11.04
C LYS A 498 26.92 21.90 -11.32
N HIS A 499 26.00 21.40 -12.12
CA HIS A 499 24.69 22.02 -12.40
C HIS A 499 23.58 21.53 -11.47
N VAL A 500 23.88 20.60 -10.56
CA VAL A 500 22.97 20.08 -9.54
C VAL A 500 23.24 20.79 -8.22
N ARG A 501 22.16 21.18 -7.53
CA ARG A 501 22.21 21.90 -6.25
C ARG A 501 21.11 21.37 -5.33
N LYS A 502 21.40 21.31 -4.03
CA LYS A 502 20.43 20.89 -3.01
C LYS A 502 19.35 21.96 -2.84
N SER A 503 18.08 21.55 -2.78
CA SER A 503 16.99 22.45 -2.42
C SER A 503 17.03 22.73 -0.91
N PRO A 504 17.24 23.97 -0.47
CA PRO A 504 17.35 24.29 0.96
C PRO A 504 16.04 23.99 1.71
N GLY A 505 16.11 23.20 2.78
CA GLY A 505 14.96 22.89 3.64
C GLY A 505 14.02 21.78 3.14
N SER A 506 14.31 21.15 2.00
CA SER A 506 13.39 20.20 1.34
C SER A 506 13.56 18.73 1.77
N GLY A 507 14.51 18.43 2.66
CA GLY A 507 14.88 17.06 3.04
C GLY A 507 16.14 16.57 2.30
N PRO A 508 16.75 15.46 2.75
CA PRO A 508 17.90 14.88 2.06
C PRO A 508 17.51 14.38 0.68
N GLY A 509 18.43 14.48 -0.28
CA GLY A 509 18.27 13.94 -1.63
C GLY A 509 17.48 14.84 -2.58
N THR A 510 16.74 15.83 -2.08
CA THR A 510 16.00 16.76 -2.93
C THR A 510 16.94 17.78 -3.57
N VAL A 511 16.94 17.81 -4.90
CA VAL A 511 17.81 18.69 -5.70
C VAL A 511 17.02 19.47 -6.74
N TYR A 512 17.59 20.58 -7.17
CA TYR A 512 17.25 21.26 -8.42
C TYR A 512 18.47 21.21 -9.35
N TYR A 513 18.21 21.14 -10.65
CA TYR A 513 19.25 21.00 -11.65
C TYR A 513 18.90 21.80 -12.91
N THR A 514 19.94 22.17 -13.67
CA THR A 514 19.85 22.98 -14.90
C THR A 514 20.74 22.37 -15.98
N HIS A 515 20.65 22.86 -17.22
CA HIS A 515 21.52 22.45 -18.32
C HIS A 515 21.55 20.91 -18.50
N PHE A 516 20.38 20.28 -18.47
CA PHE A 516 20.22 18.84 -18.59
C PHE A 516 19.81 18.44 -20.00
N LYS A 517 20.09 17.18 -20.33
CA LYS A 517 19.58 16.50 -21.51
C LYS A 517 18.70 15.34 -21.05
N THR A 518 17.67 15.01 -21.82
CA THR A 518 16.75 13.91 -21.51
C THR A 518 16.95 12.76 -22.49
N LEU A 519 17.08 11.54 -21.98
CA LEU A 519 17.10 10.30 -22.75
C LEU A 519 15.81 9.52 -22.51
N MET A 520 15.30 8.89 -23.55
CA MET A 520 14.18 7.95 -23.44
C MET A 520 14.74 6.53 -23.39
N ILE A 521 14.53 5.85 -22.26
CA ILE A 521 14.97 4.48 -22.04
C ILE A 521 13.79 3.54 -22.20
N ASN A 522 13.97 2.46 -22.98
CA ASN A 522 12.94 1.45 -23.22
C ASN A 522 13.01 0.28 -22.22
N GLN A 523 11.98 -0.56 -22.20
CA GLN A 523 11.89 -1.70 -21.28
C GLN A 523 13.06 -2.70 -21.40
N ALA A 524 13.56 -2.95 -22.61
CA ALA A 524 14.66 -3.91 -22.82
C ALA A 524 15.96 -3.41 -22.17
N GLN A 525 16.24 -2.11 -22.31
CA GLN A 525 17.38 -1.45 -21.65
C GLN A 525 17.24 -1.46 -20.12
N ILE A 526 16.03 -1.23 -19.61
CA ILE A 526 15.73 -1.29 -18.17
C ILE A 526 15.96 -2.71 -17.61
N GLN A 527 15.52 -3.73 -18.33
CA GLN A 527 15.72 -5.13 -17.92
C GLN A 527 17.20 -5.47 -17.87
N GLN A 528 17.96 -5.14 -18.92
CA GLN A 528 19.40 -5.37 -18.96
C GLN A 528 20.15 -4.68 -17.80
N ALA A 529 19.74 -3.46 -17.45
CA ALA A 529 20.31 -2.75 -16.30
C ALA A 529 19.92 -3.39 -14.95
N SER A 530 18.72 -3.96 -14.84
CA SER A 530 18.25 -4.64 -13.63
C SER A 530 19.04 -5.93 -13.36
N ASP A 531 19.38 -6.67 -14.42
CA ASP A 531 20.17 -7.90 -14.33
C ASP A 531 21.60 -7.60 -13.84
N LEU A 532 22.21 -6.52 -14.34
CA LEU A 532 23.51 -6.00 -13.86
C LEU A 532 23.50 -5.65 -12.37
N LEU A 533 22.36 -5.15 -11.85
CA LEU A 533 22.23 -4.72 -10.44
C LEU A 533 21.96 -5.86 -9.46
N THR A 534 21.46 -7.00 -9.95
CA THR A 534 21.14 -8.21 -9.17
C THR A 534 22.26 -9.24 -9.21
N GLY A 535 23.26 -9.06 -10.08
CA GLY A 535 24.41 -9.96 -10.20
C GLY A 535 24.11 -11.25 -10.97
N VAL A 536 22.96 -11.33 -11.62
CA VAL A 536 22.63 -12.41 -12.56
C VAL A 536 23.40 -12.12 -13.85
N LYS A 537 24.49 -12.85 -14.07
CA LYS A 537 25.14 -12.84 -15.39
C LYS A 537 24.19 -13.48 -16.41
N PRO A 538 24.10 -12.94 -17.63
CA PRO A 538 23.33 -13.57 -18.71
C PRO A 538 23.80 -14.98 -19.03
#